data_AF-A0A424YFC5-F1
#
_entry.id   AF-A0A424YFC5-F1
#
_cell.length_a   1.000
_cell.length_b   1.000
_cell.length_c   1.000
_cell.angle_alpha   90.00
_cell.angle_beta   90.00
_cell.angle_gamma   90.00
#
_symmetry.space_group_name_H-M   'P 1'
#
loop_
_entity.id
_entity.type
_entity.pdbx_description
1 polymer ?
#
loop_
_entity_poly.entity_id
_entity_poly.type
_entity_poly.pdbx_seq_one_letter_code
_entity_poly.pdbx_strand_id
1 'polypeptide(L)'
;MKVISRFLVVTAVIIIILAAAGPLTLLKAQEAPGQGQLREGFMEEEGKEQVDLRLMEDYWREITGEVEEYLPRMEFQEIFKMMREEEGGRIDLQGFLKGFARYLLREVSLNLSLMGRLVILAVVAALLRNLQWAFNSPPLNNLVQGLIFMVLLSLALQSFFLVTEIGREAIDRMVDFILALVPLLLTLLASLGSLASAAIFQPMVILCANLFSLIIKDLVFPLIFFAAVLMLMDHFPQDFKISRLGLLFRDASLFVITFCLTIFVGVLGISGVAGSVSDGITLRT
;
A
#
# COMPACT_ATOMS: atom_id res chain seq x y z
N MET A 1 -24.27 -15.69 -0.75
CA MET A 1 -25.00 -14.62 -1.47
C MET A 1 -25.67 -13.60 -0.55
N LYS A 2 -26.38 -14.00 0.53
CA LYS A 2 -27.06 -13.05 1.45
C LYS A 2 -26.12 -12.14 2.25
N VAL A 3 -24.89 -12.57 2.54
CA VAL A 3 -23.91 -11.74 3.29
C VAL A 3 -23.35 -10.62 2.42
N ILE A 4 -23.03 -10.91 1.15
CA ILE A 4 -22.55 -9.92 0.17
C ILE A 4 -23.62 -8.87 -0.16
N SER A 5 -24.89 -9.28 -0.25
CA SER A 5 -26.00 -8.33 -0.46
C SER A 5 -26.22 -7.42 0.76
N ARG A 6 -26.11 -7.95 1.99
CA ARG A 6 -26.19 -7.13 3.21
C ARG A 6 -25.00 -6.18 3.33
N PHE A 7 -23.83 -6.63 2.87
CA PHE A 7 -22.60 -5.85 2.87
C PHE A 7 -22.68 -4.64 1.92
N LEU A 8 -23.11 -4.87 0.67
CA LEU A 8 -23.30 -3.82 -0.35
C LEU A 8 -24.34 -2.78 0.10
N VAL A 9 -25.39 -3.22 0.78
CA VAL A 9 -26.43 -2.34 1.35
C VAL A 9 -25.87 -1.49 2.49
N VAL A 10 -25.05 -2.05 3.39
CA VAL A 10 -24.46 -1.27 4.50
C VAL A 10 -23.44 -0.25 3.99
N THR A 11 -22.59 -0.62 3.03
CA THR A 11 -21.67 0.35 2.38
C THR A 11 -22.42 1.43 1.61
N ALA A 12 -23.49 1.08 0.89
CA ALA A 12 -24.32 2.06 0.20
C ALA A 12 -25.05 3.00 1.18
N VAL A 13 -25.53 2.48 2.32
CA VAL A 13 -26.18 3.30 3.36
C VAL A 13 -25.18 4.26 4.02
N ILE A 14 -23.93 3.83 4.27
CA ILE A 14 -22.88 4.72 4.80
C ILE A 14 -22.50 5.79 3.77
N ILE A 15 -22.38 5.44 2.49
CA ILE A 15 -22.13 6.41 1.40
C ILE A 15 -23.31 7.39 1.26
N ILE A 16 -24.55 6.94 1.40
CA ILE A 16 -25.74 7.78 1.35
C ILE A 16 -25.83 8.69 2.59
N ILE A 17 -25.44 8.22 3.77
CA ILE A 17 -25.38 9.04 5.00
C ILE A 17 -24.27 10.10 4.87
N LEU A 18 -23.13 9.77 4.27
CA LEU A 18 -22.05 10.72 3.94
C LEU A 18 -22.47 11.73 2.86
N ALA A 19 -23.20 11.29 1.82
CA ALA A 19 -23.73 12.15 0.77
C ALA A 19 -24.89 13.04 1.25
N ALA A 20 -25.67 12.60 2.24
CA ALA A 20 -26.74 13.36 2.85
C ALA A 20 -26.25 14.38 3.90
N ALA A 21 -25.01 14.23 4.41
CA ALA A 21 -24.41 15.11 5.41
C ALA A 21 -23.72 16.37 4.83
N GLY A 22 -23.85 16.66 3.52
CA GLY A 22 -23.33 17.91 2.96
C GLY A 22 -23.96 18.31 1.63
N PRO A 23 -24.86 19.31 1.58
CA PRO A 23 -25.33 19.87 0.33
C PRO A 23 -24.32 20.89 -0.23
N LEU A 24 -23.74 20.53 -1.37
CA LEU A 24 -23.81 21.30 -2.63
C LEU A 24 -24.10 22.82 -2.51
N THR A 25 -23.25 23.56 -1.80
CA THR A 25 -23.23 25.03 -1.81
C THR A 25 -21.79 25.47 -1.53
N LEU A 26 -21.36 26.62 -2.05
CA LEU A 26 -20.04 27.25 -1.88
C LEU A 26 -18.99 27.05 -3.00
N LEU A 27 -19.43 26.71 -4.21
CA LEU A 27 -18.72 27.13 -5.41
C LEU A 27 -18.98 28.64 -5.63
N LYS A 28 -18.32 29.49 -4.83
CA LYS A 28 -18.16 30.93 -5.09
C LYS A 28 -16.83 31.40 -4.51
N ALA A 29 -15.80 31.26 -5.34
CA ALA A 29 -14.54 31.97 -5.17
C ALA A 29 -14.81 33.48 -5.27
N GLN A 30 -14.40 34.24 -4.26
CA GLN A 30 -14.26 35.69 -4.36
C GLN A 30 -13.13 36.15 -3.44
N GLU A 31 -12.03 36.57 -4.06
CA GLU A 31 -10.83 37.12 -3.41
C GLU A 31 -11.15 38.46 -2.72
N ALA A 32 -10.66 38.64 -1.49
CA ALA A 32 -10.72 39.92 -0.75
C ALA A 32 -9.57 40.05 0.28
N PRO A 33 -9.19 41.28 0.66
CA PRO A 33 -7.83 41.64 1.06
C PRO A 33 -7.61 41.67 2.58
N GLY A 34 -6.79 40.75 3.07
CA GLY A 34 -6.29 40.73 4.47
C GLY A 34 -5.13 39.75 4.70
N GLN A 35 -4.68 39.08 3.63
CA GLN A 35 -3.80 37.92 3.70
C GLN A 35 -2.32 38.25 3.98
N GLY A 36 -1.89 39.51 3.96
CA GLY A 36 -0.47 39.88 4.07
C GLY A 36 0.19 39.45 5.38
N GLN A 37 -0.47 39.67 6.52
CA GLN A 37 0.14 39.51 7.85
C GLN A 37 0.19 38.06 8.34
N LEU A 38 -0.83 37.23 8.01
CA LEU A 38 -0.84 35.80 8.32
C LEU A 38 0.06 35.00 7.37
N ARG A 39 0.19 35.43 6.11
CA ARG A 39 1.16 34.87 5.15
C ARG A 39 2.59 35.15 5.57
N GLU A 40 2.89 36.34 6.09
CA GLU A 40 4.22 36.68 6.60
C GLU A 40 4.58 35.86 7.84
N GLY A 41 3.66 35.64 8.79
CA GLY A 41 3.92 34.81 9.99
C GLY A 41 4.14 33.32 9.68
N PHE A 42 3.31 32.71 8.85
CA PHE A 42 3.47 31.30 8.45
C PHE A 42 4.68 31.10 7.49
N MET A 43 4.93 32.02 6.55
CA MET A 43 6.15 31.94 5.72
C MET A 43 7.43 32.29 6.49
N GLU A 44 7.39 33.08 7.56
CA GLU A 44 8.58 33.32 8.39
C GLU A 44 8.89 32.16 9.34
N GLU A 45 7.90 31.40 9.80
CA GLU A 45 8.17 30.20 10.64
C GLU A 45 8.43 28.95 9.80
N GLU A 46 7.57 28.61 8.82
CA GLU A 46 7.75 27.42 7.96
C GLU A 46 8.64 27.68 6.72
N GLY A 47 8.89 28.93 6.34
CA GLY A 47 9.84 29.27 5.26
C GLY A 47 11.26 29.54 5.73
N LYS A 48 11.48 29.72 7.06
CA LYS A 48 12.83 29.71 7.67
C LYS A 48 13.29 28.31 8.03
N GLU A 49 12.38 27.39 8.35
CA GLU A 49 12.64 25.97 8.11
C GLU A 49 12.70 25.80 6.60
N GLN A 50 13.91 25.84 6.03
CA GLN A 50 14.15 25.26 4.71
C GLN A 50 13.37 23.95 4.66
N VAL A 51 12.38 23.84 3.75
CA VAL A 51 11.61 22.61 3.49
C VAL A 51 12.54 21.46 3.79
N ASP A 52 12.27 20.70 4.86
CA ASP A 52 13.24 19.72 5.36
C ASP A 52 13.29 18.55 4.39
N LEU A 53 13.98 18.79 3.26
CA LEU A 53 14.18 17.87 2.16
C LEU A 53 15.06 16.71 2.63
N ARG A 54 15.66 16.76 3.83
CA ARG A 54 16.52 15.70 4.36
C ARG A 54 15.80 14.37 4.43
N LEU A 55 14.54 14.35 4.88
CA LEU A 55 13.71 13.12 4.89
C LEU A 55 13.51 12.56 3.47
N MET A 56 13.32 13.42 2.49
CA MET A 56 13.14 13.03 1.09
C MET A 56 14.46 12.64 0.41
N GLU A 57 15.55 13.30 0.79
CA GLU A 57 16.92 13.06 0.31
C GLU A 57 17.53 11.80 0.93
N ASP A 58 17.10 11.43 2.14
CA ASP A 58 17.43 10.18 2.82
C ASP A 58 16.63 9.02 2.22
N TYR A 59 15.32 9.17 1.99
CA TYR A 59 14.50 8.18 1.29
C TYR A 59 14.96 7.99 -0.17
N TRP A 60 15.34 9.07 -0.85
CA TRP A 60 15.94 9.01 -2.19
C TRP A 60 17.27 8.27 -2.17
N ARG A 61 18.11 8.47 -1.15
CA ARG A 61 19.38 7.74 -0.99
C ARG A 61 19.16 6.26 -0.70
N GLU A 62 18.15 5.90 0.07
CA GLU A 62 17.80 4.50 0.33
C GLU A 62 17.36 3.80 -0.97
N ILE A 63 16.41 4.38 -1.71
CA ILE A 63 15.98 3.84 -3.01
C ILE A 63 17.15 3.78 -3.99
N THR A 64 17.94 4.85 -4.11
CA THR A 64 19.03 4.88 -5.09
C THR A 64 20.16 3.91 -4.71
N GLY A 65 20.37 3.66 -3.42
CA GLY A 65 21.33 2.68 -2.93
C GLY A 65 20.93 1.24 -3.25
N GLU A 66 19.65 0.92 -3.20
CA GLU A 66 19.15 -0.41 -3.59
C GLU A 66 19.17 -0.66 -5.10
N VAL A 67 19.03 0.41 -5.88
CA VAL A 67 18.91 0.35 -7.35
C VAL A 67 20.20 0.81 -8.04
N GLU A 68 21.28 1.04 -7.29
CA GLU A 68 22.56 1.63 -7.73
C GLU A 68 23.22 0.83 -8.88
N GLU A 69 23.01 -0.48 -8.90
CA GLU A 69 23.54 -1.38 -9.93
C GLU A 69 22.76 -1.27 -11.26
N TYR A 70 21.57 -0.65 -11.26
CA TYR A 70 20.60 -0.71 -12.36
C TYR A 70 20.11 0.64 -12.89
N LEU A 71 20.21 1.72 -12.10
CA LEU A 71 19.88 3.08 -12.52
C LEU A 71 21.13 3.98 -12.49
N PRO A 72 21.29 4.92 -13.44
CA PRO A 72 22.32 5.96 -13.32
C PRO A 72 22.10 6.73 -12.02
N ARG A 73 23.19 7.03 -11.28
CA ARG A 73 23.15 7.88 -10.08
C ARG A 73 22.61 9.25 -10.47
N MET A 74 21.31 9.47 -10.33
CA MET A 74 20.73 10.80 -10.36
C MET A 74 20.65 11.27 -8.92
N GLU A 75 21.52 12.20 -8.54
CA GLU A 75 21.43 12.82 -7.23
C GLU A 75 20.16 13.68 -7.16
N PHE A 76 19.48 13.67 -6.01
CA PHE A 76 18.25 14.43 -5.80
C PHE A 76 18.44 15.93 -6.13
N GLN A 77 19.64 16.46 -5.85
CA GLN A 77 20.04 17.82 -6.19
C GLN A 77 20.20 18.08 -7.69
N GLU A 78 20.59 17.08 -8.48
CA GLU A 78 20.64 17.20 -9.94
C GLU A 78 19.23 17.29 -10.52
N ILE A 79 18.28 16.49 -10.03
CA ILE A 79 16.87 16.56 -10.43
C ILE A 79 16.27 17.94 -10.09
N PHE A 80 16.58 18.46 -8.89
CA PHE A 80 16.09 19.77 -8.46
C PHE A 80 16.70 20.93 -9.25
N LYS A 81 17.99 20.84 -9.61
CA LYS A 81 18.66 21.80 -10.52
C LYS A 81 18.09 21.73 -11.94
N MET A 82 17.83 20.52 -12.44
CA MET A 82 17.23 20.27 -13.76
C MET A 82 15.79 20.80 -13.90
N MET A 83 14.99 20.83 -12.82
CA MET A 83 13.66 21.46 -12.85
C MET A 83 13.69 22.98 -12.79
N ARG A 84 14.81 23.57 -12.34
CA ARG A 84 14.94 25.02 -12.12
C ARG A 84 15.66 25.73 -13.28
N GLU A 85 16.44 25.02 -14.07
CA GLU A 85 17.07 25.52 -15.29
C GLU A 85 16.19 25.26 -16.53
N GLU A 86 15.84 26.32 -17.26
CA GLU A 86 15.05 26.26 -18.50
C GLU A 86 15.81 25.60 -19.68
N GLU A 87 17.09 25.27 -19.52
CA GLU A 87 17.91 24.61 -20.54
C GLU A 87 17.86 23.08 -20.44
N GLY A 88 16.76 22.52 -20.93
CA GLY A 88 16.72 21.26 -21.68
C GLY A 88 17.71 20.15 -21.30
N GLY A 89 17.80 19.78 -20.03
CA GLY A 89 18.44 18.54 -19.60
C GLY A 89 17.75 17.39 -20.33
N ARG A 90 18.41 16.81 -21.33
CA ARG A 90 17.88 15.66 -22.06
C ARG A 90 17.77 14.51 -21.07
N ILE A 91 16.57 14.30 -20.54
CA ILE A 91 16.25 13.10 -19.78
C ILE A 91 16.66 11.93 -20.67
N ASP A 92 17.67 11.16 -20.26
CA ASP A 92 18.01 9.91 -20.91
C ASP A 92 16.92 8.88 -20.55
N LEU A 93 15.70 9.15 -21.02
CA LEU A 93 14.53 8.29 -20.88
C LEU A 93 14.87 6.90 -21.40
N GLN A 94 15.73 6.81 -22.42
CA GLN A 94 16.18 5.54 -22.97
C GLN A 94 17.08 4.78 -21.98
N GLY A 95 18.04 5.45 -21.33
CA GLY A 95 18.86 4.91 -20.26
C GLY A 95 18.05 4.48 -19.05
N PHE A 96 17.10 5.32 -18.60
CA PHE A 96 16.18 5.02 -17.51
C PHE A 96 15.30 3.80 -17.83
N LEU A 97 14.65 3.76 -19.00
CA LEU A 97 13.80 2.63 -19.40
C LEU A 97 14.61 1.33 -19.50
N LYS A 98 15.85 1.41 -20.00
CA LYS A 98 16.75 0.26 -20.14
C LYS A 98 17.24 -0.25 -18.78
N GLY A 99 17.53 0.65 -17.85
CA GLY A 99 17.88 0.33 -16.46
C GLY A 99 16.72 -0.32 -15.73
N PHE A 100 15.52 0.29 -15.80
CA PHE A 100 14.29 -0.25 -15.25
C PHE A 100 13.93 -1.63 -15.82
N ALA A 101 14.04 -1.81 -17.14
CA ALA A 101 13.80 -3.10 -17.78
C ALA A 101 14.81 -4.17 -17.32
N ARG A 102 16.08 -3.81 -17.14
CA ARG A 102 17.12 -4.73 -16.64
C ARG A 102 16.84 -5.15 -15.19
N TYR A 103 16.45 -4.19 -14.35
CA TYR A 103 16.04 -4.46 -12.97
C TYR A 103 14.85 -5.42 -12.91
N LEU A 104 13.77 -5.12 -13.65
CA LEU A 104 12.60 -5.99 -13.72
C LEU A 104 12.95 -7.40 -14.24
N LEU A 105 13.75 -7.52 -15.30
CA LEU A 105 14.14 -8.82 -15.82
C LEU A 105 14.97 -9.63 -14.81
N ARG A 106 15.82 -8.98 -14.02
CA ARG A 106 16.56 -9.63 -12.94
C ARG A 106 15.62 -10.11 -11.84
N GLU A 107 14.76 -9.25 -11.32
CA GLU A 107 13.78 -9.61 -10.28
C GLU A 107 12.86 -10.75 -10.72
N VAL A 108 12.38 -10.69 -11.97
CA VAL A 108 11.60 -11.77 -12.57
C VAL A 108 12.44 -13.04 -12.66
N SER A 109 13.70 -12.98 -13.10
CA SER A 109 14.56 -14.16 -13.19
C SER A 109 14.87 -14.81 -11.83
N LEU A 110 15.07 -13.99 -10.79
CA LEU A 110 15.31 -14.45 -9.42
C LEU A 110 14.08 -15.20 -8.89
N ASN A 111 12.89 -14.59 -9.04
CA ASN A 111 11.62 -15.22 -8.67
C ASN A 111 11.29 -16.45 -9.52
N LEU A 112 11.65 -16.45 -10.80
CA LEU A 112 11.47 -17.59 -11.70
C LEU A 112 12.35 -18.78 -11.28
N SER A 113 13.53 -18.54 -10.70
CA SER A 113 14.37 -19.61 -10.16
C SER A 113 13.70 -20.32 -8.97
N LEU A 114 13.02 -19.57 -8.10
CA LEU A 114 12.25 -20.11 -6.98
C LEU A 114 11.04 -20.89 -7.49
N MET A 115 10.27 -20.33 -8.43
CA MET A 115 9.18 -21.04 -9.08
C MET A 115 9.67 -22.31 -9.79
N GLY A 116 10.82 -22.26 -10.46
CA GLY A 116 11.41 -23.42 -11.14
C GLY A 116 11.71 -24.57 -10.16
N ARG A 117 12.26 -24.26 -8.98
CA ARG A 117 12.46 -25.25 -7.92
C ARG A 117 11.14 -25.85 -7.43
N LEU A 118 10.10 -25.02 -7.25
CA LEU A 118 8.76 -25.48 -6.86
C LEU A 118 8.13 -26.37 -7.94
N VAL A 119 8.24 -26.00 -9.21
CA VAL A 119 7.71 -26.77 -10.34
C VAL A 119 8.40 -28.14 -10.43
N ILE A 120 9.73 -28.20 -10.37
CA ILE A 120 10.46 -29.47 -10.39
C ILE A 120 9.99 -30.36 -9.24
N LEU A 121 9.85 -29.81 -8.04
CA LEU A 121 9.44 -30.56 -6.86
C LEU A 121 7.98 -31.04 -6.94
N ALA A 122 7.09 -30.22 -7.50
CA ALA A 122 5.70 -30.60 -7.79
C ALA A 122 5.62 -31.72 -8.85
N VAL A 123 6.44 -31.65 -9.91
CA VAL A 123 6.53 -32.69 -10.94
C VAL A 123 7.05 -34.00 -10.33
N VAL A 124 8.11 -33.94 -9.53
CA VAL A 124 8.66 -35.11 -8.81
C VAL A 124 7.60 -35.71 -7.88
N ALA A 125 6.89 -34.89 -7.11
CA ALA A 125 5.79 -35.34 -6.24
C ALA A 125 4.65 -35.99 -7.04
N ALA A 126 4.28 -35.44 -8.20
CA ALA A 126 3.25 -35.99 -9.08
C ALA A 126 3.69 -37.33 -9.71
N LEU A 127 4.96 -37.47 -10.09
CA LEU A 127 5.52 -38.73 -10.58
C LEU A 127 5.52 -39.80 -9.48
N LEU A 128 5.97 -39.45 -8.27
CA LEU A 128 5.92 -40.33 -7.09
C LEU A 128 4.48 -40.80 -6.78
N ARG A 129 3.49 -39.90 -6.89
CA ARG A 129 2.08 -40.24 -6.71
C ARG A 129 1.58 -41.22 -7.77
N ASN A 130 1.95 -41.04 -9.04
CA ASN A 130 1.56 -41.96 -10.11
C ASN A 130 2.20 -43.34 -9.95
N LEU A 131 3.47 -43.41 -9.53
CA LEU A 131 4.12 -44.69 -9.23
C LEU A 131 3.44 -45.42 -8.07
N GLN A 132 3.03 -44.71 -7.01
CA GLN A 132 2.28 -45.31 -5.90
C GLN A 132 0.97 -45.96 -6.34
N TRP A 133 0.23 -45.33 -7.25
CA TRP A 133 -0.99 -45.91 -7.81
C TRP A 133 -0.73 -47.16 -8.64
N ALA A 134 0.42 -47.25 -9.32
CA ALA A 134 0.80 -48.45 -10.07
C ALA A 134 1.16 -49.66 -9.17
N PHE A 135 1.54 -49.44 -7.91
CA PHE A 135 1.93 -50.50 -6.97
C PHE A 135 0.80 -51.05 -6.08
N ASN A 136 -0.43 -50.53 -6.21
CA ASN A 136 -1.66 -51.15 -5.72
C ASN A 136 -1.65 -51.64 -4.24
N SER A 137 -1.02 -50.91 -3.32
CA SER A 137 -0.92 -51.27 -1.89
C SER A 137 -1.79 -50.37 -1.00
N PRO A 138 -2.99 -50.81 -0.56
CA PRO A 138 -4.00 -49.94 0.08
C PRO A 138 -3.63 -49.30 1.43
N PRO A 139 -2.91 -49.94 2.39
CA PRO A 139 -2.62 -49.31 3.69
C PRO A 139 -1.41 -48.36 3.68
N LEU A 140 -0.46 -48.55 2.75
CA LEU A 140 0.75 -47.72 2.63
C LEU A 140 0.51 -46.41 1.86
N ASN A 141 -0.56 -46.34 1.07
CA ASN A 141 -0.86 -45.21 0.19
C ASN A 141 -1.19 -43.91 0.95
N ASN A 142 -1.92 -44.01 2.08
CA ASN A 142 -2.34 -42.85 2.86
C ASN A 142 -1.17 -42.20 3.62
N LEU A 143 -0.21 -43.00 4.11
CA LEU A 143 0.97 -42.50 4.82
C LEU A 143 1.89 -41.74 3.86
N VAL A 144 2.17 -42.29 2.68
CA VAL A 144 3.07 -41.64 1.71
C VAL A 144 2.40 -40.41 1.08
N GLN A 145 1.09 -40.46 0.80
CA GLN A 145 0.33 -39.29 0.34
C GLN A 145 0.31 -38.15 1.38
N GLY A 146 0.18 -38.49 2.67
CA GLY A 146 0.28 -37.52 3.76
C GLY A 146 1.68 -36.90 3.86
N LEU A 147 2.74 -37.69 3.66
CA LEU A 147 4.13 -37.22 3.70
C LEU A 147 4.44 -36.28 2.53
N ILE A 148 4.02 -36.64 1.31
CA ILE A 148 4.15 -35.76 0.13
C ILE A 148 3.35 -34.46 0.34
N PHE A 149 2.13 -34.55 0.86
CA PHE A 149 1.32 -33.38 1.18
C PHE A 149 2.00 -32.47 2.21
N MET A 150 2.58 -33.03 3.28
CA MET A 150 3.31 -32.24 4.29
C MET A 150 4.53 -31.52 3.73
N VAL A 151 5.27 -32.16 2.81
CA VAL A 151 6.39 -31.50 2.11
C VAL A 151 5.88 -30.34 1.27
N LEU A 152 4.84 -30.55 0.45
CA LEU A 152 4.25 -29.49 -0.38
C LEU A 152 3.64 -28.36 0.45
N LEU A 153 2.97 -28.70 1.56
CA LEU A 153 2.40 -27.76 2.53
C LEU A 153 3.50 -26.89 3.15
N SER A 154 4.60 -27.50 3.60
CA SER A 154 5.72 -26.75 4.20
C SER A 154 6.34 -25.75 3.22
N LEU A 155 6.52 -26.14 1.96
CA LEU A 155 7.04 -25.27 0.90
C LEU A 155 6.08 -24.12 0.59
N ALA A 156 4.79 -24.41 0.48
CA ALA A 156 3.77 -23.39 0.22
C ALA A 156 3.68 -22.39 1.38
N LEU A 157 3.70 -22.85 2.64
CA LEU A 157 3.68 -21.96 3.81
C LEU A 157 4.93 -21.10 3.90
N GLN A 158 6.11 -21.66 3.59
CA GLN A 158 7.35 -20.89 3.59
C GLN A 158 7.37 -19.83 2.48
N SER A 159 6.89 -20.18 1.28
CA SER A 159 6.72 -19.20 0.19
C SER A 159 5.75 -18.10 0.57
N PHE A 160 4.64 -18.44 1.22
CA PHE A 160 3.63 -17.48 1.63
C PHE A 160 4.14 -16.55 2.76
N PHE A 161 4.91 -17.08 3.70
CA PHE A 161 5.58 -16.30 4.74
C PHE A 161 6.55 -15.28 4.13
N LEU A 162 7.38 -15.70 3.17
CA LEU A 162 8.30 -14.81 2.47
C LEU A 162 7.56 -13.68 1.75
N VAL A 163 6.48 -14.00 1.01
CA VAL A 163 5.66 -12.98 0.32
C VAL A 163 5.00 -12.02 1.30
N THR A 164 4.57 -12.50 2.47
CA THR A 164 3.98 -11.67 3.51
C THR A 164 5.00 -10.68 4.08
N GLU A 165 6.25 -11.12 4.28
CA GLU A 165 7.32 -10.26 4.79
C GLU A 165 7.70 -9.17 3.79
N ILE A 166 7.84 -9.51 2.51
CA ILE A 166 8.03 -8.53 1.43
C ILE A 166 6.87 -7.52 1.42
N GLY A 167 5.64 -7.99 1.60
CA GLY A 167 4.46 -7.13 1.70
C GLY A 167 4.51 -6.18 2.91
N ARG A 168 5.02 -6.64 4.06
CA ARG A 168 5.19 -5.82 5.27
C ARG A 168 6.20 -4.71 5.06
N GLU A 169 7.35 -5.05 4.50
CA GLU A 169 8.41 -4.08 4.21
C GLU A 169 7.96 -3.05 3.17
N ALA A 170 7.22 -3.47 2.14
CA ALA A 170 6.66 -2.55 1.16
C ALA A 170 5.66 -1.54 1.77
N ILE A 171 4.89 -1.95 2.79
CA ILE A 171 3.99 -1.03 3.51
C ILE A 171 4.78 -0.02 4.33
N ASP A 172 5.87 -0.42 4.99
CA ASP A 172 6.70 0.51 5.76
C ASP A 172 7.30 1.58 4.84
N ARG A 173 7.90 1.15 3.73
CA ARG A 173 8.44 2.06 2.71
C ARG A 173 7.37 3.02 2.16
N MET A 174 6.14 2.55 1.99
CA MET A 174 5.01 3.40 1.58
C MET A 174 4.67 4.46 2.63
N VAL A 175 4.71 4.12 3.93
CA VAL A 175 4.52 5.09 5.01
C VAL A 175 5.63 6.13 4.99
N ASP A 176 6.89 5.69 4.92
CA ASP A 176 8.05 6.59 4.91
C ASP A 176 8.00 7.55 3.72
N PHE A 177 7.63 7.05 2.54
CA PHE A 177 7.43 7.87 1.35
C PHE A 177 6.34 8.93 1.53
N ILE A 178 5.17 8.55 2.08
CA ILE A 178 4.08 9.50 2.32
C ILE A 178 4.51 10.56 3.32
N LEU A 179 5.22 10.19 4.38
CA LEU A 179 5.74 11.12 5.38
C LEU A 179 6.78 12.09 4.80
N ALA A 180 7.67 11.61 3.93
CA ALA A 180 8.63 12.46 3.22
C ALA A 180 7.97 13.47 2.26
N LEU A 181 6.76 13.16 1.75
CA LEU A 181 5.98 14.06 0.91
C LEU A 181 5.12 15.07 1.68
N VAL A 182 4.88 14.86 2.99
CA VAL A 182 4.06 15.78 3.80
C VAL A 182 4.57 17.23 3.71
N PRO A 183 5.86 17.55 3.92
CA PRO A 183 6.36 18.92 3.85
C PRO A 183 6.12 19.58 2.48
N LEU A 184 6.26 18.82 1.40
CA LEU A 184 6.01 19.29 0.03
C LEU A 184 4.53 19.66 -0.16
N LEU A 185 3.62 18.81 0.32
CA LEU A 185 2.18 19.05 0.26
C LEU A 185 1.77 20.29 1.07
N LEU A 186 2.36 20.48 2.25
CA LEU A 186 2.10 21.66 3.09
C LEU A 186 2.57 22.95 2.41
N THR A 187 3.77 22.94 1.82
CA THR A 187 4.32 24.07 1.05
C THR A 187 3.38 24.47 -0.11
N LEU A 188 2.85 23.47 -0.82
CA LEU A 188 1.93 23.68 -1.93
C LEU A 188 0.58 24.25 -1.45
N LEU A 189 0.07 23.77 -0.31
CA LEU A 189 -1.19 24.20 0.27
C LEU A 189 -1.11 25.61 0.88
N ALA A 190 0.03 25.94 1.49
CA ALA A 190 0.36 27.29 1.95
C ALA A 190 0.46 28.27 0.77
N SER A 191 1.06 27.85 -0.36
CA SER A 191 1.10 28.67 -1.59
C SER A 191 -0.28 28.94 -2.18
N LEU A 192 -1.24 28.03 -1.99
CA LEU A 192 -2.64 28.20 -2.41
C LEU A 192 -3.46 29.05 -1.41
N GLY A 193 -2.85 29.49 -0.30
CA GLY A 193 -3.47 30.36 0.70
C GLY A 193 -4.32 29.64 1.75
N SER A 194 -4.25 28.30 1.83
CA SER A 194 -5.06 27.49 2.76
C SER A 194 -4.24 27.04 3.98
N LEU A 195 -3.89 28.00 4.83
CA LEU A 195 -3.06 27.76 6.02
C LEU A 195 -3.80 26.96 7.10
N ALA A 196 -5.12 27.15 7.25
CA ALA A 196 -5.90 26.37 8.22
C ALA A 196 -6.04 24.90 7.80
N SER A 197 -6.16 24.62 6.50
CA SER A 197 -6.15 23.23 6.00
C SER A 197 -4.78 22.59 6.18
N ALA A 198 -3.68 23.31 5.95
CA ALA A 198 -2.32 22.78 6.12
C ALA A 198 -2.07 22.26 7.55
N ALA A 199 -2.48 23.02 8.57
CA ALA A 199 -2.32 22.64 9.97
C ALA A 199 -3.08 21.37 10.37
N ILE A 200 -4.24 21.09 9.76
CA ILE A 200 -5.06 19.89 10.05
C ILE A 200 -4.54 18.67 9.26
N PHE A 201 -4.00 18.88 8.06
CA PHE A 201 -3.55 17.80 7.18
C PHE A 201 -2.32 17.06 7.73
N GLN A 202 -1.36 17.76 8.32
CA GLN A 202 -0.12 17.16 8.83
C GLN A 202 -0.39 16.04 9.86
N PRO A 203 -1.06 16.28 11.01
CA PRO A 203 -1.32 15.23 11.99
C PRO A 203 -2.26 14.14 11.46
N MET A 204 -3.20 14.47 10.57
CA MET A 204 -4.11 13.50 9.98
C MET A 204 -3.40 12.51 9.06
N VAL A 205 -2.52 12.97 8.17
CA VAL A 205 -1.77 12.11 7.25
C VAL A 205 -0.84 11.18 8.04
N ILE A 206 -0.13 11.72 9.03
CA ILE A 206 0.76 10.92 9.90
C ILE A 206 -0.04 9.84 10.65
N LEU A 207 -1.18 10.21 11.25
CA LEU A 207 -2.03 9.28 11.97
C LEU A 207 -2.58 8.19 11.06
N CYS A 208 -3.14 8.55 9.90
CA CYS A 208 -3.72 7.59 8.96
C CYS A 208 -2.66 6.63 8.40
N ALA A 209 -1.49 7.15 7.99
CA ALA A 209 -0.42 6.32 7.44
C ALA A 209 0.05 5.26 8.45
N ASN A 210 0.31 5.67 9.70
CA ASN A 210 0.74 4.75 10.76
C ASN A 210 -0.36 3.78 11.18
N LEU A 211 -1.59 4.27 11.39
CA LEU A 211 -2.71 3.44 11.82
C LEU A 211 -3.05 2.36 10.78
N PHE A 212 -3.07 2.72 9.49
CA PHE A 212 -3.35 1.76 8.43
C PHE A 212 -2.20 0.78 8.22
N SER A 213 -0.94 1.23 8.34
CA SER A 213 0.20 0.31 8.32
C SER A 213 0.06 -0.75 9.43
N LEU A 214 -0.24 -0.34 10.66
CA LEU A 214 -0.47 -1.26 11.77
C LEU A 214 -1.62 -2.23 11.49
N ILE A 215 -2.78 -1.72 11.05
CA ILE A 215 -3.94 -2.56 10.74
C ILE A 215 -3.61 -3.57 9.63
N ILE A 216 -2.95 -3.14 8.56
CA ILE A 216 -2.67 -4.04 7.45
C ILE A 216 -1.62 -5.08 7.86
N LYS A 217 -0.54 -4.65 8.52
CA LYS A 217 0.55 -5.54 8.92
C LYS A 217 0.11 -6.51 10.02
N ASP A 218 -0.55 -6.04 11.07
CA ASP A 218 -0.80 -6.83 12.28
C ASP A 218 -2.19 -7.45 12.36
N LEU A 219 -3.12 -7.05 11.50
CA LEU A 219 -4.45 -7.67 11.41
C LEU A 219 -4.66 -8.35 10.05
N VAL A 220 -4.55 -7.60 8.95
CA VAL A 220 -4.89 -8.12 7.62
C VAL A 220 -3.96 -9.25 7.19
N PHE A 221 -2.64 -9.08 7.26
CA PHE A 221 -1.72 -10.14 6.84
C PHE A 221 -1.86 -11.45 7.64
N PRO A 222 -1.95 -11.44 8.98
CA PRO A 222 -2.26 -12.64 9.74
C PRO A 222 -3.59 -13.30 9.34
N LEU A 223 -4.64 -12.52 9.08
CA LEU A 223 -5.92 -13.07 8.61
C LEU A 223 -5.77 -13.75 7.24
N ILE A 224 -5.04 -13.16 6.29
CA ILE A 224 -4.78 -13.78 4.98
C ILE A 224 -3.93 -15.04 5.16
N PHE A 225 -2.94 -15.03 6.06
CA PHE A 225 -2.14 -16.21 6.39
C PHE A 225 -3.02 -17.36 6.90
N PHE A 226 -3.91 -17.10 7.86
CA PHE A 226 -4.87 -18.10 8.33
C PHE A 226 -5.80 -18.58 7.21
N ALA A 227 -6.29 -17.67 6.36
CA ALA A 227 -7.11 -18.03 5.22
C ALA A 227 -6.37 -19.00 4.28
N ALA A 228 -5.11 -18.70 3.95
CA ALA A 228 -4.27 -19.52 3.09
C ALA A 228 -4.01 -20.90 3.70
N VAL A 229 -3.61 -20.98 4.97
CA VAL A 229 -3.38 -22.25 5.69
C VAL A 229 -4.63 -23.12 5.66
N LEU A 230 -5.79 -22.55 6.00
CA LEU A 230 -7.06 -23.30 6.07
C LEU A 230 -7.53 -23.77 4.68
N MET A 231 -7.36 -22.96 3.64
CA MET A 231 -7.68 -23.35 2.26
C MET A 231 -6.73 -24.44 1.75
N LEU A 232 -5.46 -24.40 2.14
CA LEU A 232 -4.49 -25.42 1.75
C LEU A 232 -4.74 -26.74 2.50
N MET A 233 -5.09 -26.68 3.79
CA MET A 233 -5.51 -27.84 4.60
C MET A 233 -6.75 -28.54 4.06
N ASP A 234 -7.64 -27.86 3.34
CA ASP A 234 -8.83 -28.45 2.71
C ASP A 234 -8.48 -29.51 1.63
N HIS A 235 -7.23 -29.49 1.13
CA HIS A 235 -6.72 -30.47 0.17
C HIS A 235 -6.19 -31.75 0.85
N PHE A 236 -6.12 -31.79 2.17
CA PHE A 236 -5.87 -33.03 2.90
C PHE A 236 -7.12 -33.93 2.77
N PRO A 237 -6.97 -35.25 2.55
CA PRO A 237 -8.09 -36.17 2.57
C PRO A 237 -8.69 -36.27 3.98
N GLN A 238 -9.57 -35.33 4.32
CA GLN A 238 -10.43 -35.29 5.50
C GLN A 238 -11.90 -35.33 5.04
N ASP A 239 -12.80 -35.88 5.85
CA ASP A 239 -14.24 -35.90 5.58
C ASP A 239 -14.92 -34.52 5.79
N PHE A 240 -14.21 -33.52 6.34
CA PHE A 240 -14.76 -32.21 6.69
C PHE A 240 -14.12 -31.06 5.90
N LYS A 241 -14.95 -30.19 5.30
CA LYS A 241 -14.51 -29.05 4.49
C LYS A 241 -14.21 -27.83 5.36
N ILE A 242 -12.94 -27.50 5.53
CA ILE A 242 -12.43 -26.37 6.32
C ILE A 242 -12.35 -25.10 5.44
N SER A 243 -12.43 -25.25 4.11
CA SER A 243 -12.36 -24.13 3.13
C SER A 243 -13.33 -22.99 3.40
N ARG A 244 -14.51 -23.26 3.97
CA ARG A 244 -15.48 -22.20 4.32
C ARG A 244 -14.95 -21.22 5.37
N LEU A 245 -14.16 -21.72 6.31
CA LEU A 245 -13.57 -20.88 7.35
C LEU A 245 -12.42 -20.04 6.77
N GLY A 246 -11.62 -20.64 5.88
CA GLY A 246 -10.59 -19.90 5.13
C GLY A 246 -11.17 -18.75 4.31
N LEU A 247 -12.29 -18.98 3.62
CA LEU A 247 -13.02 -17.94 2.89
C LEU A 247 -13.54 -16.82 3.81
N LEU A 248 -13.99 -17.15 5.02
CA LEU A 248 -14.44 -16.15 5.99
C LEU A 248 -13.30 -15.21 6.40
N PHE A 249 -12.11 -15.75 6.70
CA PHE A 249 -10.94 -14.93 7.03
C PHE A 249 -10.48 -14.06 5.85
N ARG A 250 -10.53 -14.59 4.63
CA ARG A 250 -10.26 -13.81 3.42
C ARG A 250 -11.25 -12.65 3.26
N ASP A 251 -12.54 -12.93 3.36
CA ASP A 251 -13.58 -11.92 3.21
C ASP A 251 -13.52 -10.88 4.35
N ALA A 252 -13.14 -11.29 5.57
CA ALA A 252 -12.87 -10.39 6.68
C ALA A 252 -11.64 -9.48 6.41
N SER A 253 -10.59 -10.02 5.80
CA SER A 253 -9.42 -9.23 5.40
C SER A 253 -9.80 -8.13 4.40
N LEU A 254 -10.57 -8.49 3.36
CA LEU A 254 -11.08 -7.54 2.36
C LEU A 254 -12.00 -6.49 2.99
N PHE A 255 -12.83 -6.91 3.95
CA PHE A 255 -13.67 -5.99 4.69
C PHE A 255 -12.85 -4.95 5.43
N VAL A 256 -11.84 -5.36 6.20
CA VAL A 256 -10.99 -4.46 6.98
C VAL A 256 -10.30 -3.44 6.06
N ILE A 257 -9.71 -3.87 4.93
CA ILE A 257 -9.07 -2.96 3.97
C ILE A 257 -10.07 -1.94 3.43
N THR A 258 -11.24 -2.41 2.97
CA THR A 258 -12.28 -1.55 2.39
C THR A 258 -12.84 -0.57 3.41
N PHE A 259 -12.98 -1.02 4.66
CA PHE A 259 -13.44 -0.20 5.77
C PHE A 259 -12.43 0.90 6.11
N CYS A 260 -11.13 0.57 6.16
CA CYS A 260 -10.07 1.57 6.34
C CYS A 260 -10.09 2.62 5.22
N LEU A 261 -10.21 2.19 3.96
CA LEU A 261 -10.31 3.10 2.81
C LEU A 261 -11.55 4.01 2.93
N THR A 262 -12.69 3.47 3.34
CA THR A 262 -13.93 4.24 3.52
C THR A 262 -13.78 5.28 4.62
N ILE A 263 -13.18 4.91 5.76
CA ILE A 263 -12.88 5.86 6.84
C ILE A 263 -11.92 6.94 6.33
N PHE A 264 -10.86 6.57 5.61
CA PHE A 264 -9.90 7.53 5.07
C PHE A 264 -10.56 8.58 4.18
N VAL A 265 -11.35 8.13 3.20
CA VAL A 265 -12.09 9.03 2.30
C VAL A 265 -13.10 9.87 3.08
N GLY A 266 -13.77 9.30 4.09
CA GLY A 266 -14.69 10.03 4.96
C GLY A 266 -14.01 11.13 5.78
N VAL A 267 -12.86 10.81 6.41
CA VAL A 267 -12.06 11.76 7.19
C VAL A 267 -11.49 12.85 6.31
N LEU A 268 -10.97 12.51 5.12
CA LEU A 268 -10.51 13.49 4.13
C LEU A 268 -11.65 14.41 3.67
N GLY A 269 -12.84 13.85 3.43
CA GLY A 269 -14.03 14.62 3.05
C GLY A 269 -14.41 15.64 4.13
N ILE A 270 -14.48 15.22 5.40
CA ILE A 270 -14.79 16.12 6.52
C ILE A 270 -13.69 17.17 6.70
N SER A 271 -12.41 16.77 6.63
CA SER A 271 -11.27 17.67 6.85
C SER A 271 -11.14 18.69 5.73
N GLY A 272 -11.42 18.32 4.48
CA GLY A 272 -11.45 19.25 3.34
C GLY A 272 -12.60 20.25 3.41
N VAL A 273 -13.78 19.82 3.86
CA VAL A 273 -14.93 20.73 4.07
C VAL A 273 -14.69 21.64 5.28
N ALA A 274 -14.17 21.11 6.39
CA ALA A 274 -13.88 21.89 7.59
C ALA A 274 -12.78 22.94 7.36
N GLY A 275 -11.72 22.58 6.63
CA GLY A 275 -10.64 23.50 6.25
C GLY A 275 -11.13 24.65 5.37
N SER A 276 -11.92 24.34 4.33
CA SER A 276 -12.49 25.37 3.44
C SER A 276 -13.51 26.28 4.12
N VAL A 277 -14.31 25.77 5.06
CA VAL A 277 -15.23 26.61 5.86
C VAL A 277 -14.45 27.49 6.83
N SER A 278 -13.41 26.96 7.49
CA SER A 278 -12.55 27.72 8.42
C SER A 278 -11.78 28.84 7.73
N ASP A 279 -11.30 28.60 6.51
CA ASP A 279 -10.71 29.62 5.65
C ASP A 279 -11.76 30.71 5.31
N GLY A 280 -13.02 30.34 5.11
CA GLY A 280 -14.14 31.25 4.80
C GLY A 280 -14.62 32.15 5.96
N ILE A 281 -14.60 31.67 7.20
CA ILE A 281 -14.97 32.49 8.38
C ILE A 281 -13.84 33.43 8.80
N THR A 282 -12.58 33.01 8.66
CA THR A 282 -11.40 33.87 8.91
C THR A 282 -11.33 35.06 7.94
N LEU A 283 -11.92 34.94 6.75
CA LEU A 283 -12.03 36.03 5.77
C LEU A 283 -13.06 37.12 6.12
N ARG A 284 -13.88 36.93 7.17
CA ARG A 284 -14.95 37.88 7.56
C ARG A 284 -14.66 38.67 8.85
N THR A 285 -13.63 38.32 9.61
CA THR A 285 -13.22 38.99 10.85
C THR A 285 -11.80 39.49 10.72
#